data_AF-A0A519Q9D9-F1
#
_entry.id   AF-A0A519Q9D9-F1
#
_cell.length_a   1.000
_cell.length_b   1.000
_cell.length_c   1.000
_cell.angle_alpha   90.00
_cell.angle_beta   90.00
_cell.angle_gamma   90.00
#
_symmetry.space_group_name_H-M   'P 1'
#
loop_
_entity.id
_entity.type
_entity.pdbx_description
1 polymer ?
#
loop_
_entity_poly.entity_id
_entity_poly.type
_entity_poly.pdbx_seq_one_letter_code
_entity_poly.pdbx_strand_id
1 'polypeptide(L)'
;MALASALVSVMIDAVRKTARPMLRDFGEVSQLQVSRKGPGDFVTAADIKAEESLFELLLKARPGYGFLGEERGMVEGTDKSHTWIVDPIDGTTNFMHALPHFAISVALE
;
A
#
# COMPACT_ATOMS: atom_id res chain seq x y z
N MET A 1 -3.32 -7.67 -26.28
CA MET A 1 -3.24 -7.68 -24.80
C MET A 1 -4.50 -8.35 -24.30
N ALA A 2 -4.39 -9.42 -23.50
CA ALA A 2 -5.57 -9.96 -22.82
C ALA A 2 -6.13 -8.86 -21.90
N LEU A 3 -7.44 -8.64 -21.95
CA LEU A 3 -8.11 -7.73 -21.01
C LEU A 3 -7.85 -8.24 -19.60
N ALA A 4 -7.29 -7.40 -18.73
CA ALA A 4 -7.16 -7.70 -17.33
C ALA A 4 -8.53 -8.10 -16.76
N SER A 5 -8.59 -9.10 -15.89
CA SER A 5 -9.86 -9.43 -15.22
C SER A 5 -10.35 -8.21 -14.44
N ALA A 6 -11.65 -8.17 -14.12
CA ALA A 6 -12.21 -7.08 -13.33
C ALA A 6 -11.47 -6.91 -11.99
N LEU A 7 -11.01 -8.01 -11.37
CA LEU A 7 -10.25 -8.00 -10.13
C LEU A 7 -8.84 -7.43 -10.31
N VAL A 8 -8.12 -7.84 -11.37
CA VAL A 8 -6.79 -7.28 -11.69
C VAL A 8 -6.90 -5.78 -12.00
N SER A 9 -7.98 -5.34 -12.66
CA SER A 9 -8.21 -3.92 -12.92
C SER A 9 -8.41 -3.13 -11.63
N VAL A 10 -9.16 -3.68 -10.66
CA VAL A 10 -9.33 -3.10 -9.32
C VAL A 10 -7.99 -2.99 -8.59
N MET A 11 -7.19 -4.05 -8.60
CA MET A 11 -5.85 -4.04 -7.97
C MET A 11 -4.94 -2.97 -8.58
N ILE A 12 -4.86 -2.91 -9.92
CA ILE A 12 -4.04 -1.91 -10.63
C ILE A 12 -4.48 -0.48 -10.28
N ASP A 13 -5.79 -0.23 -10.27
CA ASP A 13 -6.32 1.09 -9.96
C ASP A 13 -6.07 1.51 -8.51
N ALA A 14 -6.21 0.57 -7.56
CA ALA A 14 -5.89 0.81 -6.15
C ALA A 14 -4.42 1.17 -5.98
N VAL A 15 -3.51 0.32 -6.48
CA VAL A 15 -2.06 0.53 -6.43
C VAL A 15 -1.66 1.86 -7.05
N ARG A 16 -2.17 2.20 -8.24
CA ARG A 16 -1.82 3.47 -8.91
C ARG A 16 -2.29 4.70 -8.16
N LYS A 17 -3.45 4.63 -7.50
CA LYS A 17 -3.98 5.74 -6.70
C LYS A 17 -3.19 5.92 -5.41
N THR A 18 -2.77 4.83 -4.77
CA THR A 18 -1.90 4.86 -3.58
C THR A 18 -0.48 5.31 -3.91
N ALA A 19 0.08 4.86 -5.03
CA ALA A 19 1.46 5.18 -5.42
C ALA A 19 1.70 6.67 -5.69
N ARG A 20 0.70 7.40 -6.21
CA ARG A 20 0.83 8.83 -6.53
C ARG A 20 1.22 9.70 -5.32
N PRO A 21 0.47 9.70 -4.21
CA PRO A 21 0.88 10.41 -3.00
C PRO A 21 2.14 9.80 -2.38
N MET A 22 2.32 8.48 -2.40
CA MET A 22 3.52 7.82 -1.86
C MET A 22 4.82 8.30 -2.54
N LEU A 23 4.81 8.49 -3.86
CA LEU A 23 5.96 9.03 -4.60
C LEU A 23 6.25 10.50 -4.26
N ARG A 24 5.23 11.28 -3.90
CA ARG A 24 5.45 12.65 -3.38
C ARG A 24 6.10 12.61 -2.01
N ASP A 25 5.58 11.78 -1.12
CA ASP A 25 6.10 11.60 0.23
C ASP A 25 7.57 11.09 0.17
N PHE A 26 7.88 10.14 -0.73
CA PHE A 26 9.25 9.68 -0.98
C PHE A 26 10.21 10.80 -1.42
N GLY A 27 9.74 11.73 -2.25
CA GLY A 27 10.52 12.91 -2.64
C GLY A 27 10.91 13.78 -1.44
N GLU A 28 10.04 13.88 -0.43
CA GLU A 28 10.28 14.63 0.80
C GLU A 28 11.22 13.89 1.77
N VAL A 29 11.26 12.55 1.76
CA VAL A 29 12.23 11.74 2.56
C VAL A 29 13.66 12.18 2.31
N SER A 30 14.01 12.39 1.03
CA SER A 30 15.34 12.85 0.63
C SER A 30 15.74 14.17 1.29
N GLN A 31 14.75 15.04 1.56
CA GLN A 31 14.96 16.33 2.23
C GLN A 31 14.95 16.19 3.76
N LEU A 32 14.17 15.24 4.29
CA LEU A 32 14.04 15.00 5.73
C LEU A 32 15.26 14.33 6.36
N GLN A 33 16.08 13.59 5.60
CA GLN A 33 17.38 13.08 6.08
C GLN A 33 18.32 14.20 6.58
N VAL A 34 18.07 15.45 6.18
CA VAL A 34 18.82 16.64 6.62
C VAL A 34 18.24 17.23 7.94
N SER A 35 17.04 16.80 8.35
CA SER A 35 16.29 17.36 9.48
C SER A 35 16.18 16.41 10.67
N ARG A 36 16.01 16.96 11.88
CA ARG A 36 16.04 16.27 13.19
C ARG A 36 14.95 15.20 13.47
N LYS A 37 13.99 14.96 12.57
CA LYS A 37 13.01 13.88 12.76
C LYS A 37 13.61 12.56 12.26
N GLY A 38 13.55 11.51 13.07
CA GLY A 38 14.13 10.22 12.72
C GLY A 38 13.50 9.63 11.45
N PRO A 39 14.29 9.02 10.54
CA PRO A 39 13.77 8.38 9.33
C PRO A 39 12.70 7.30 9.60
N GLY A 40 12.75 6.65 10.76
CA GLY A 40 11.79 5.62 11.19
C GLY A 40 10.35 6.12 11.33
N ASP A 41 10.14 7.27 11.96
CA ASP A 41 8.78 7.81 12.17
C ASP A 41 8.11 8.19 10.84
N PHE A 42 8.91 8.56 9.84
CA PHE A 42 8.40 8.89 8.51
C PHE A 42 7.96 7.66 7.75
N VAL A 43 8.79 6.59 7.73
CA VAL A 43 8.44 5.37 6.99
C VAL A 43 7.17 4.75 7.57
N THR A 44 7.03 4.69 8.89
CA THR A 44 5.80 4.20 9.54
C THR A 44 4.57 5.04 9.13
N ALA A 45 4.69 6.36 9.05
CA ALA A 45 3.57 7.21 8.64
C ALA A 45 3.21 7.03 7.15
N ALA A 46 4.20 6.86 6.28
CA ALA A 46 3.99 6.60 4.85
C ALA A 46 3.31 5.23 4.66
N ASP A 47 3.75 4.23 5.42
CA ASP A 47 3.25 2.86 5.36
C ASP A 47 1.77 2.77 5.78
N ILE A 48 1.43 3.31 6.96
CA ILE A 48 0.05 3.38 7.46
C ILE A 48 -0.88 4.10 6.47
N LYS A 49 -0.41 5.21 5.88
CA LYS A 49 -1.19 5.98 4.90
C LYS A 49 -1.41 5.21 3.60
N ALA A 50 -0.40 4.46 3.15
CA ALA A 50 -0.51 3.61 1.98
C ALA A 50 -1.48 2.45 2.22
N GLU A 51 -1.40 1.79 3.38
CA GLU A 51 -2.31 0.71 3.76
C GLU A 51 -3.76 1.20 3.84
N GLU A 52 -4.02 2.33 4.52
CA GLU A 52 -5.37 2.91 4.62
C GLU A 52 -5.94 3.21 3.22
N SER A 53 -5.14 3.80 2.33
CA SER A 53 -5.58 4.07 0.96
C SER A 53 -5.91 2.78 0.20
N LEU A 54 -5.12 1.71 0.36
CA LEU A 54 -5.41 0.42 -0.28
C LEU A 54 -6.68 -0.21 0.30
N PHE A 55 -6.82 -0.20 1.61
CA PHE A 55 -7.99 -0.70 2.33
C PHE A 55 -9.28 -0.04 1.83
N GLU A 56 -9.34 1.30 1.83
CA GLU A 56 -10.50 2.05 1.37
C GLU A 56 -10.85 1.75 -0.09
N LEU A 57 -9.85 1.73 -0.98
CA LEU A 57 -10.06 1.54 -2.42
C LEU A 57 -10.52 0.13 -2.75
N LEU A 58 -9.91 -0.89 -2.13
CA LEU A 58 -10.21 -2.30 -2.37
C LEU A 58 -11.57 -2.68 -1.78
N LEU A 59 -11.88 -2.27 -0.54
CA LEU A 59 -13.17 -2.55 0.06
C LEU A 59 -14.31 -1.75 -0.56
N LYS A 60 -14.05 -0.53 -1.05
CA LYS A 60 -15.05 0.20 -1.85
C LYS A 60 -15.40 -0.55 -3.14
N ALA A 61 -14.42 -1.19 -3.77
CA ALA A 61 -14.65 -1.98 -4.98
C ALA A 61 -15.32 -3.33 -4.68
N ARG A 62 -15.03 -3.94 -3.53
CA ARG A 62 -15.62 -5.23 -3.08
C ARG A 62 -15.99 -5.17 -1.58
N PRO A 63 -17.18 -4.62 -1.23
CA PRO A 63 -17.58 -4.34 0.16
C PRO A 63 -17.83 -5.54 1.10
N GLY A 64 -17.37 -6.73 0.74
CA GLY A 64 -17.51 -7.94 1.55
C GLY A 64 -16.26 -8.80 1.64
N TYR A 65 -15.22 -8.51 0.86
CA TYR A 65 -13.97 -9.28 0.91
C TYR A 65 -13.23 -9.02 2.22
N GLY A 66 -12.47 -10.01 2.67
CA GLY A 66 -11.49 -9.82 3.74
C GLY A 66 -10.34 -8.91 3.29
N PHE A 67 -9.58 -8.44 4.26
CA PHE A 67 -8.37 -7.67 4.03
C PHE A 67 -7.31 -8.05 5.06
N LEU A 68 -6.11 -8.39 4.60
CA LEU A 68 -4.94 -8.68 5.40
C LEU A 68 -3.84 -7.70 5.00
N GLY A 69 -3.57 -6.73 5.87
CA GLY A 69 -2.46 -5.79 5.72
C GLY A 69 -1.32 -6.12 6.66
N GLU A 70 -0.09 -5.71 6.31
CA GLU A 70 1.10 -5.87 7.16
C GLU A 70 0.95 -5.15 8.50
N GLU A 71 0.43 -3.92 8.52
CA GLU A 71 0.38 -3.07 9.71
C GLU A 71 -0.88 -3.32 10.54
N ARG A 72 -2.03 -3.52 9.88
CA ARG A 72 -3.33 -3.71 10.56
C ARG A 72 -3.66 -5.17 10.88
N GLY A 73 -3.03 -6.11 10.18
CA GLY A 73 -3.39 -7.52 10.24
C GLY A 73 -4.74 -7.81 9.56
N MET A 74 -5.42 -8.87 10.03
CA MET A 74 -6.65 -9.38 9.41
C MET A 74 -7.88 -8.56 9.78
N VAL A 75 -8.63 -8.16 8.75
CA VAL A 75 -9.99 -7.61 8.80
C VAL A 75 -10.92 -8.60 8.12
N GLU A 76 -11.79 -9.21 8.92
CA GLU A 76 -12.74 -10.22 8.47
C GLU A 76 -13.81 -9.61 7.55
N GLY A 77 -13.94 -10.19 6.35
CA GLY A 77 -15.03 -9.90 5.41
C GLY A 77 -16.29 -10.69 5.72
N THR A 78 -17.42 -10.28 5.14
CA THR A 78 -18.65 -11.09 5.12
C THR A 78 -18.55 -12.24 4.11
N ASP A 79 -17.75 -12.07 3.06
CA ASP A 79 -17.28 -13.14 2.17
C ASP A 79 -16.11 -13.87 2.85
N LYS A 80 -16.26 -15.19 3.00
CA LYS A 80 -15.25 -16.07 3.62
C LYS A 80 -14.34 -16.77 2.62
N SER A 81 -14.50 -16.48 1.33
CA SER A 81 -13.77 -17.10 0.22
C SER A 81 -12.77 -16.18 -0.45
N HIS A 82 -12.77 -14.88 -0.13
CA HIS A 82 -11.90 -13.90 -0.77
C HIS A 82 -11.27 -12.95 0.25
N THR A 83 -9.95 -12.80 0.18
CA THR A 83 -9.18 -11.88 1.04
C THR A 83 -8.15 -11.12 0.21
N TRP A 84 -8.20 -9.80 0.27
CA TRP A 84 -7.10 -8.97 -0.22
C TRP A 84 -5.90 -9.11 0.71
N ILE A 85 -4.72 -9.33 0.17
CA ILE A 85 -3.48 -9.39 0.94
C ILE A 85 -2.58 -8.27 0.43
N VAL A 86 -2.14 -7.38 1.31
CA VAL A 86 -1.37 -6.20 0.91
C VAL A 86 -0.11 -6.03 1.74
N ASP A 87 0.95 -5.63 1.04
CA ASP A 87 2.17 -5.03 1.61
C ASP A 87 2.26 -3.62 1.01
N PRO A 88 2.02 -2.58 1.83
CA PRO A 88 2.00 -1.20 1.37
C PRO A 88 3.38 -0.67 0.93
N ILE A 89 4.49 -1.13 1.51
CA ILE A 89 5.86 -0.74 1.13
C ILE A 89 6.82 -1.92 1.28
N ASP A 90 6.89 -2.78 0.26
CA ASP A 90 7.93 -3.80 0.16
C ASP A 90 9.27 -3.10 -0.10
N GLY A 91 10.20 -3.26 0.84
CA GLY A 91 11.47 -2.54 0.85
C GLY A 91 11.47 -1.25 1.68
N THR A 92 10.77 -1.21 2.81
CA THR A 92 10.80 -0.11 3.81
C THR A 92 12.21 0.44 4.10
N THR A 93 13.23 -0.43 4.18
CA THR A 93 14.64 -0.02 4.34
C THR A 93 15.11 0.85 3.18
N ASN A 94 14.84 0.45 1.94
CA ASN A 94 15.20 1.22 0.76
C ASN A 94 14.45 2.54 0.74
N PHE A 95 13.16 2.53 1.06
CA PHE A 95 12.33 3.72 1.16
C PHE A 95 12.92 4.73 2.18
N MET A 96 13.28 4.26 3.38
CA MET A 96 13.88 5.06 4.45
C MET A 96 15.23 5.69 4.05
N HIS A 97 16.00 4.99 3.21
CA HIS A 97 17.28 5.46 2.69
C HIS A 97 17.18 6.23 1.37
N ALA A 98 15.97 6.63 0.95
CA ALA A 98 15.72 7.31 -0.32
C ALA A 98 16.25 6.55 -1.55
N LEU A 99 16.32 5.23 -1.47
CA LEU A 99 16.65 4.36 -2.60
C LEU A 99 15.35 4.03 -3.36
N PRO A 100 15.26 4.33 -4.68
CA PRO A 100 14.02 4.18 -5.46
C PRO A 100 13.80 2.72 -5.90
N HIS A 101 13.97 1.77 -4.97
CA HIS A 101 13.80 0.34 -5.18
C HIS A 101 12.90 -0.24 -4.08
N PHE A 102 11.60 -0.02 -4.24
CA PHE A 102 10.55 -0.49 -3.36
C PHE A 102 9.27 -0.66 -4.19
N ALA A 103 8.27 -1.37 -3.65
CA ALA A 103 7.03 -1.64 -4.36
C ALA A 103 5.81 -1.60 -3.43
N ILE A 104 4.62 -1.54 -4.03
CA ILE A 104 3.36 -1.91 -3.38
C ILE A 104 3.03 -3.32 -3.87
N SER A 105 2.75 -4.25 -2.97
CA SER A 105 2.27 -5.59 -3.31
C SER A 105 0.79 -5.75 -2.96
N VAL A 106 0.01 -6.29 -3.89
CA VAL A 106 -1.41 -6.62 -3.69
C VAL A 106 -1.70 -7.98 -4.31
N ALA A 107 -2.27 -8.88 -3.52
CA ALA A 107 -2.76 -10.18 -3.93
C ALA A 107 -4.22 -10.37 -3.53
N LEU A 108 -4.84 -11.39 -4.12
CA LEU A 108 -6.17 -11.87 -3.75
C LEU A 108 -6.07 -13.38 -3.55
N GLU A 109 -6.45 -13.84 -2.37
CA GLU A 109 -6.76 -15.24 -2.07
C GLU A 109 -8.19 -15.57 -2.51
#